data_AF-A0A559R976-F1
#
_entry.id   AF-A0A559R976-F1
#
_cell.length_a   1.000
_cell.length_b   1.000
_cell.length_c   1.000
_cell.angle_alpha   90.00
_cell.angle_beta   90.00
_cell.angle_gamma   90.00
#
_symmetry.space_group_name_H-M   'P 1'
#
loop_
_entity.id
_entity.type
_entity.pdbx_description
1 polymer ?
#
loop_
_entity_poly.entity_id
_entity_poly.type
_entity_poly.pdbx_seq_one_letter_code
_entity_poly.pdbx_strand_id
1 'polypeptide(L)'
;MTKLQIEYIRLALALLVFVFIITLLFLHINQVNLNWFTTLSSVMTLPALGLSIAIPIWMIVDLFRKKVADKSIFNLTFFISVISILLLLFAIYILK
;
A
#
# COMPACT_ATOMS: atom_id res chain seq x y z
N MET A 1 6.87 -21.13 -6.20
CA MET A 1 6.12 -20.60 -5.02
C MET A 1 4.78 -21.27 -4.92
N THR A 2 4.35 -21.62 -3.71
CA THR A 2 2.98 -22.08 -3.46
C THR A 2 2.01 -20.89 -3.57
N LYS A 3 0.72 -21.14 -3.86
CA LYS A 3 -0.29 -20.08 -3.96
C LYS A 3 -0.35 -19.23 -2.68
N LEU A 4 -0.24 -19.88 -1.52
CA LEU A 4 -0.22 -19.23 -0.21
C LEU A 4 0.96 -18.25 -0.06
N GLN A 5 2.17 -18.62 -0.52
CA GLN A 5 3.35 -17.75 -0.47
C GLN A 5 3.15 -16.46 -1.27
N ILE A 6 2.48 -16.54 -2.42
CA ILE A 6 2.17 -15.38 -3.26
C ILE A 6 1.21 -14.43 -2.53
N GLU A 7 0.20 -14.97 -1.83
CA GLU A 7 -0.73 -14.15 -1.03
C GLU A 7 -0.03 -13.44 0.13
N TYR A 8 0.90 -14.12 0.81
CA TYR A 8 1.71 -13.50 1.87
C TYR A 8 2.64 -12.41 1.34
N ILE A 9 3.26 -12.61 0.18
CA ILE A 9 4.10 -11.57 -0.44
C ILE A 9 3.26 -10.35 -0.78
N ARG A 10 2.07 -10.56 -1.34
CA ARG A 10 1.15 -9.48 -1.65
C ARG A 10 0.71 -8.74 -0.38
N LEU A 11 0.40 -9.46 0.69
CA LEU A 11 0.10 -8.86 2.00
C LEU A 11 1.28 -8.04 2.52
N ALA A 12 2.50 -8.57 2.47
CA ALA A 12 3.70 -7.88 2.90
C ALA A 12 3.95 -6.59 2.10
N LEU A 13 3.77 -6.63 0.78
CA LEU A 13 3.87 -5.45 -0.07
C LEU A 13 2.80 -4.41 0.25
N ALA A 14 1.54 -4.84 0.45
CA ALA A 14 0.45 -3.94 0.82
C ALA A 14 0.71 -3.27 2.17
N LEU A 15 1.25 -4.03 3.13
CA LEU A 15 1.58 -3.54 4.46
C LEU A 15 2.78 -2.59 4.43
N LEU A 16 3.79 -2.85 3.61
CA LEU A 16 4.94 -1.96 3.41
C LEU A 16 4.49 -0.61 2.85
N VAL A 17 3.65 -0.62 1.81
CA VAL A 17 3.07 0.59 1.23
C VAL A 17 2.23 1.36 2.26
N PHE A 18 1.42 0.65 3.03
CA PHE A 18 0.61 1.24 4.10
C PHE A 18 1.45 1.93 5.18
N VAL A 19 2.49 1.25 5.70
CA VAL A 19 3.40 1.81 6.70
C VAL A 19 4.14 3.02 6.14
N PHE A 20 4.57 2.97 4.88
CA PHE A 20 5.21 4.10 4.22
C PHE A 20 4.27 5.32 4.14
N ILE A 21 3.02 5.14 3.70
CA ILE A 21 2.03 6.21 3.60
C ILE A 21 1.75 6.83 4.97
N ILE A 22 1.54 6.00 6.00
CA ILE A 22 1.31 6.49 7.38
C ILE A 22 2.51 7.27 7.88
N THR A 23 3.73 6.76 7.68
CA THR A 23 4.95 7.42 8.15
C THR A 23 5.12 8.78 7.45
N LEU A 24 4.86 8.84 6.15
CA LEU A 24 4.91 10.07 5.38
C LEU A 24 3.89 11.09 5.88
N LEU A 25 2.63 10.67 6.08
CA LEU A 25 1.58 11.53 6.65
C LEU A 25 1.91 12.01 8.06
N PHE A 26 2.41 11.12 8.93
CA PHE A 26 2.79 11.45 10.28
C PHE A 26 3.88 12.53 10.32
N LEU A 27 4.95 12.36 9.52
CA LEU A 27 6.04 13.33 9.46
C LEU A 27 5.56 14.66 8.88
N HIS A 28 4.66 14.62 7.88
CA HIS A 28 4.08 15.83 7.32
C HIS A 28 3.22 16.61 8.32
N ILE A 29 2.29 15.92 9.01
CA ILE A 29 1.39 16.54 10.00
C ILE A 29 2.17 17.11 11.19
N ASN A 30 3.19 16.41 11.67
CA ASN A 30 4.03 16.85 12.78
C ASN A 30 5.16 17.80 12.36
N GLN A 31 5.23 18.20 11.08
CA GLN A 31 6.25 19.10 10.54
C GLN A 31 7.70 18.65 10.82
N VAL A 32 7.91 17.33 10.88
CA VAL A 32 9.22 16.74 11.18
C VAL A 32 10.06 16.73 9.90
N ASN A 33 11.04 17.62 9.85
CA ASN A 33 11.93 17.77 8.70
C ASN A 33 13.21 16.93 8.87
N LEU A 34 13.22 15.74 8.29
CA LEU A 34 14.40 14.86 8.21
C LEU A 34 14.89 14.78 6.76
N ASN A 35 16.06 15.33 6.45
CA ASN A 35 16.60 15.41 5.09
C ASN A 35 16.74 14.05 4.37
N TRP A 36 17.09 12.99 5.10
CA TRP A 36 17.16 11.65 4.53
C TRP A 36 15.78 11.11 4.19
N PHE A 37 14.76 11.43 5.00
CA PHE A 37 13.40 10.98 4.79
C PHE A 37 12.72 11.72 3.64
N THR A 38 12.97 13.02 3.49
CA THR A 38 12.43 13.80 2.37
C THR A 38 12.99 13.34 1.02
N THR A 39 14.27 12.97 0.99
CA THR A 39 14.88 12.38 -0.21
C THR A 39 14.32 10.99 -0.49
N LEU A 40 14.21 10.14 0.54
CA LEU A 40 13.62 8.81 0.41
C LEU A 40 12.16 8.88 -0.05
N SER A 41 11.36 9.78 0.52
CA SER A 41 9.95 9.94 0.17
C SER A 41 9.80 10.40 -1.27
N SER A 42 10.63 11.32 -1.76
CA SER A 42 10.61 11.76 -3.16
C SER A 42 10.81 10.59 -4.14
N VAL A 43 11.75 9.68 -3.84
CA VAL A 43 12.02 8.50 -4.67
C VAL A 43 10.92 7.44 -4.52
N MET A 44 10.44 7.20 -3.30
CA MET A 44 9.51 6.11 -2.98
C MET A 44 8.03 6.44 -3.24
N THR A 45 7.68 7.71 -3.44
CA THR A 45 6.30 8.11 -3.75
C THR A 45 5.79 7.48 -5.04
N LEU A 46 6.60 7.49 -6.11
CA LEU A 46 6.18 6.95 -7.40
C LEU A 46 5.99 5.42 -7.37
N PRO A 47 6.93 4.63 -6.81
CA PRO A 47 6.71 3.20 -6.54
C PRO A 47 5.51 2.92 -5.63
N ALA A 48 5.34 3.69 -4.55
CA ALA A 48 4.23 3.50 -3.61
C ALA A 48 2.87 3.74 -4.28
N LEU A 49 2.75 4.76 -5.14
CA LEU A 49 1.55 5.01 -5.95
C LEU A 49 1.30 3.85 -6.92
N GLY A 50 2.33 3.39 -7.63
CA GLY A 50 2.23 2.26 -8.54
C GLY A 50 1.74 0.99 -7.84
N LEU A 51 2.32 0.66 -6.68
CA LEU A 51 1.93 -0.51 -5.88
C LEU A 51 0.52 -0.37 -5.29
N SER A 52 0.14 0.84 -4.85
CA SER A 52 -1.19 1.11 -4.30
C SER A 52 -2.32 0.83 -5.29
N ILE A 53 -2.03 0.92 -6.60
CA ILE A 53 -2.98 0.61 -7.68
C ILE A 53 -2.78 -0.83 -8.16
N ALA A 54 -1.55 -1.28 -8.35
CA ALA A 54 -1.23 -2.60 -8.89
C ALA A 54 -1.69 -3.75 -7.97
N ILE A 55 -1.58 -3.59 -6.65
CA ILE A 55 -2.00 -4.62 -5.69
C ILE A 55 -3.51 -4.88 -5.78
N PRO A 56 -4.40 -3.87 -5.68
CA PRO A 56 -5.84 -4.07 -5.91
C PRO A 56 -6.17 -4.71 -7.25
N ILE A 57 -5.54 -4.26 -8.35
CA ILE A 57 -5.77 -4.83 -9.68
C ILE A 57 -5.41 -6.31 -9.69
N TRP A 58 -4.26 -6.68 -9.13
CA TRP A 58 -3.85 -8.08 -9.01
C TRP A 58 -4.84 -8.90 -8.19
N MET A 59 -5.35 -8.36 -7.09
CA MET A 59 -6.38 -9.02 -6.28
C MET A 59 -7.68 -9.25 -7.04
N ILE A 60 -8.14 -8.26 -7.81
CA ILE A 60 -9.35 -8.38 -8.65
C ILE A 60 -9.16 -9.50 -9.68
N VAL A 61 -8.00 -9.55 -10.35
CA VAL A 61 -7.67 -10.61 -11.32
C VAL A 61 -7.69 -12.00 -10.66
N ASP A 62 -7.14 -12.15 -9.45
CA ASP A 62 -7.15 -13.41 -8.73
C ASP A 62 -8.56 -13.83 -8.27
N LEU A 63 -9.41 -12.87 -7.92
CA LEU A 63 -10.82 -13.09 -7.60
C LEU A 63 -11.56 -13.67 -8.81
N PHE A 64 -11.43 -13.04 -9.99
CA PHE A 64 -12.04 -13.52 -11.23
C PHE A 64 -11.52 -14.89 -11.66
N ARG A 65 -10.23 -15.14 -11.47
CA ARG A 65 -9.60 -16.44 -11.78
C ARG A 65 -9.89 -17.52 -10.73
N LYS A 66 -10.63 -17.20 -9.65
CA LYS A 66 -10.89 -18.08 -8.50
C LYS A 66 -9.60 -18.67 -7.91
N LYS A 67 -8.51 -17.89 -7.91
CA LYS A 67 -7.17 -18.31 -7.45
C LYS A 67 -6.87 -17.94 -5.99
N VAL A 68 -7.90 -17.65 -5.21
CA VAL A 68 -7.77 -17.33 -3.78
C VAL A 68 -7.48 -18.61 -2.99
N ALA A 69 -6.34 -18.65 -2.30
CA ALA A 69 -5.95 -19.77 -1.46
C ALA A 69 -6.48 -19.60 -0.03
N ASP A 70 -6.34 -18.40 0.55
CA ASP A 70 -6.85 -18.07 1.87
C ASP A 70 -7.69 -16.78 1.83
N LYS A 71 -8.98 -16.91 2.17
CA LYS A 71 -9.92 -15.78 2.20
C LYS A 71 -9.58 -14.74 3.26
N SER A 72 -8.98 -15.14 4.38
CA SER A 72 -8.60 -14.24 5.46
C SER A 72 -7.46 -13.32 5.03
N ILE A 73 -6.39 -13.89 4.46
CA ILE A 73 -5.24 -13.14 3.94
C ILE A 73 -5.67 -12.23 2.80
N PHE A 74 -6.52 -12.74 1.90
CA PHE A 74 -7.09 -11.93 0.83
C PHE A 74 -7.89 -10.74 1.38
N ASN A 75 -8.82 -10.96 2.31
CA ASN A 75 -9.64 -9.87 2.86
C ASN A 75 -8.80 -8.84 3.63
N LEU A 76 -7.79 -9.28 4.38
CA LEU A 76 -6.88 -8.38 5.09
C LEU A 76 -6.07 -7.52 4.12
N THR A 77 -5.52 -8.14 3.06
CA THR A 77 -4.79 -7.42 2.01
C THR A 77 -5.68 -6.39 1.31
N PHE A 78 -6.95 -6.76 1.05
CA PHE A 78 -7.93 -5.88 0.42
C PHE A 78 -8.22 -4.67 1.32
N PHE A 79 -8.49 -4.93 2.60
CA PHE A 79 -8.75 -3.90 3.59
C PHE A 79 -7.59 -2.90 3.71
N ILE A 80 -6.36 -3.40 3.85
CA ILE A 80 -5.16 -2.56 3.90
C ILE A 80 -5.02 -1.74 2.61
N SER A 81 -5.26 -2.35 1.45
CA SER A 81 -5.14 -1.65 0.16
C SER A 81 -6.16 -0.53 0.01
N VAL A 82 -7.42 -0.76 0.41
CA VAL A 82 -8.47 0.26 0.39
C VAL A 82 -8.13 1.43 1.32
N ILE A 83 -7.65 1.14 2.54
CA ILE A 83 -7.25 2.21 3.47
C ILE A 83 -6.06 2.98 2.91
N SER A 84 -5.05 2.31 2.35
CA SER A 84 -3.91 2.98 1.71
C SER A 84 -4.35 3.96 0.61
N ILE A 85 -5.32 3.59 -0.21
CA ILE A 85 -5.88 4.48 -1.24
C ILE A 85 -6.60 5.67 -0.60
N LEU A 86 -7.42 5.44 0.43
CA LEU A 86 -8.10 6.52 1.15
C LEU A 86 -7.11 7.50 1.79
N LEU A 87 -6.04 6.99 2.39
CA LEU A 87 -4.97 7.81 2.98
C LEU A 87 -4.22 8.61 1.91
N LEU A 88 -3.99 8.05 0.73
CA LEU A 88 -3.39 8.78 -0.39
C LEU A 88 -4.32 9.89 -0.90
N LEU A 89 -5.61 9.62 -1.04
CA LEU A 89 -6.59 10.64 -1.42
C LEU A 89 -6.68 11.76 -0.37
N PHE A 90 -6.64 11.39 0.91
CA PHE A 90 -6.58 12.34 2.01
C PHE A 90 -5.30 13.19 1.97
N ALA A 91 -4.15 12.57 1.71
CA ALA A 91 -2.88 13.26 1.53
C ALA A 91 -2.99 14.30 0.40
N ILE A 92 -3.52 13.90 -0.77
CA ILE A 92 -3.72 14.81 -1.91
C ILE A 92 -4.67 15.96 -1.56
N TYR A 93 -5.72 15.70 -0.77
CA TYR A 93 -6.68 16.73 -0.38
C TYR A 93 -6.09 17.76 0.59
N ILE A 94 -5.29 17.33 1.58
CA ILE A 94 -4.68 18.22 2.58
C ILE A 94 -3.42 18.91 2.07
N LEU A 95 -2.65 18.26 1.20
CA LEU A 95 -1.41 18.82 0.61
C LEU A 95 -1.66 19.79 -0.54
N LYS A 96 -2.94 20.04 -0.89
CA LYS A 96 -3.34 21.01 -1.91
C LYS A 96 -3.39 22.43 -1.34
#